data_AF-A0A822A7E0-F1
#
_entry.id   AF-A0A822A7E0-F1
#
_cell.length_a   1.000
_cell.length_b   1.000
_cell.length_c   1.000
_cell.angle_alpha   90.00
_cell.angle_beta   90.00
_cell.angle_gamma   90.00
#
_symmetry.space_group_name_H-M   'P 1'
#
loop_
_entity.id
_entity.type
_entity.pdbx_description
1 polymer ?
#
loop_
_entity_poly.entity_id
_entity_poly.type
_entity_poly.pdbx_seq_one_letter_code
_entity_poly.pdbx_strand_id
1 'polypeptide(L)'
;MTWFFNDQPLPTNDRLQVTETDDGTSILTIRQAKLADEGVYTARAINAFGETEAHTTLKIDCIKPIINTNLNTALKVTKGETLTLEVVASGTPKPHIVWMRDNDEIVPNDRIQVTKSTGDDDKYILTILNVQPEDEGEYS
;
A
#
# COMPACT_ATOMS: atom_id res chain seq x y z
N MET A 1 -1.29 -27.35 20.74
CA MET A 1 -2.38 -26.42 20.32
C MET A 1 -2.62 -26.52 18.81
N THR A 2 -3.83 -26.21 18.28
CA THR A 2 -4.07 -26.06 16.83
C THR A 2 -4.67 -24.71 16.48
N TRP A 3 -4.21 -24.08 15.39
CA TRP A 3 -4.68 -22.77 14.93
C TRP A 3 -5.51 -22.86 13.66
N PHE A 4 -6.53 -22.01 13.56
CA PHE A 4 -7.42 -21.89 12.41
C PHE A 4 -7.53 -20.43 11.97
N PHE A 5 -7.72 -20.20 10.68
CA PHE A 5 -8.06 -18.93 10.07
C PHE A 5 -9.39 -19.08 9.32
N ASN A 6 -10.40 -18.30 9.70
CA ASN A 6 -11.75 -18.38 9.16
C ASN A 6 -12.29 -19.83 9.15
N ASP A 7 -12.18 -20.50 10.31
CA ASP A 7 -12.59 -21.90 10.54
C ASP A 7 -11.88 -22.96 9.70
N GLN A 8 -10.85 -22.60 8.93
CA GLN A 8 -9.99 -23.52 8.19
C GLN A 8 -8.64 -23.67 8.89
N PRO A 9 -8.00 -24.85 8.85
CA PRO A 9 -6.67 -25.04 9.42
C PRO A 9 -5.69 -23.98 8.91
N LEU A 10 -4.97 -23.31 9.82
CA LEU A 10 -4.05 -22.25 9.45
C LEU A 10 -2.82 -22.85 8.72
N PRO A 11 -2.54 -22.47 7.46
CA PRO A 11 -1.34 -22.94 6.77
C PRO A 11 -0.11 -22.20 7.31
N THR A 12 0.85 -22.94 7.87
CA THR A 12 2.13 -22.37 8.31
C THR A 12 3.09 -22.19 7.14
N ASN A 13 3.90 -21.13 7.18
CA ASN A 13 4.92 -20.80 6.19
C ASN A 13 5.94 -19.81 6.79
N ASP A 14 6.87 -19.29 5.98
CA ASP A 14 7.90 -18.33 6.42
C ASP A 14 7.31 -17.06 7.09
N ARG A 15 6.07 -16.75 6.76
CA ARG A 15 5.37 -15.56 7.23
C ARG A 15 4.41 -15.83 8.39
N LEU A 16 3.69 -16.95 8.33
CA LEU A 16 2.75 -17.42 9.34
C LEU A 16 3.40 -18.56 10.14
N GLN A 17 3.94 -18.24 11.31
CA GLN A 17 4.68 -19.19 12.15
C GLN A 17 3.93 -19.43 13.45
N VAL A 18 3.73 -20.70 13.80
CA VAL A 18 3.22 -21.10 15.12
C VAL A 18 4.37 -21.67 15.92
N THR A 19 4.60 -21.14 17.11
CA THR A 19 5.56 -21.68 18.08
C THR A 19 4.84 -22.08 19.36
N GLU A 20 5.37 -23.07 20.06
CA GLU A 20 4.89 -23.49 21.37
C GLU A 20 6.08 -23.42 22.33
N THR A 21 5.88 -22.81 23.50
CA THR A 21 6.90 -22.67 24.54
C THR A 21 6.76 -23.79 25.57
N ASP A 22 7.81 -24.03 26.35
CA ASP A 22 7.86 -25.11 27.34
C ASP A 22 6.78 -24.98 28.44
N ASP A 23 6.28 -23.76 28.67
CA ASP A 23 5.18 -23.48 29.62
C ASP A 23 3.77 -23.73 29.03
N GLY A 24 3.69 -24.22 27.79
CA GLY A 24 2.44 -24.53 27.10
C GLY A 24 1.79 -23.35 26.38
N THR A 25 2.48 -22.19 26.29
CA THR A 25 1.97 -21.06 25.50
C THR A 25 2.16 -21.31 24.01
N SER A 26 1.09 -21.16 23.23
CA SER A 26 1.16 -21.20 21.77
C SER A 26 1.06 -19.79 21.19
N ILE A 27 2.00 -19.44 20.31
CA ILE A 27 2.14 -18.09 19.73
C ILE A 27 2.02 -18.20 18.21
N LEU A 28 1.06 -17.47 17.64
CA LEU A 28 0.99 -17.23 16.20
C LEU A 28 1.67 -15.90 15.85
N THR A 29 2.73 -15.98 15.04
CA THR A 29 3.44 -14.83 14.49
C THR A 29 3.08 -14.63 13.02
N ILE A 30 2.58 -13.45 12.67
CA ILE A 30 2.31 -13.02 11.29
C ILE A 30 3.32 -11.94 10.91
N ARG A 31 4.33 -12.31 10.12
CA ARG A 31 5.32 -11.35 9.59
C ARG A 31 4.72 -10.60 8.40
N GLN A 32 5.08 -9.35 8.16
CA GLN A 32 4.63 -8.59 6.97
C GLN A 32 3.12 -8.77 6.69
N ALA A 33 2.28 -8.37 7.65
CA ALA A 33 0.83 -8.52 7.55
C ALA A 33 0.29 -7.82 6.29
N LYS A 34 -0.68 -8.47 5.63
CA LYS A 34 -1.32 -8.04 4.39
C LYS A 34 -2.82 -8.02 4.63
N LEU A 35 -3.56 -7.20 3.86
CA LEU A 35 -5.02 -7.14 3.96
C LEU A 35 -5.71 -8.51 3.85
N ALA A 36 -5.13 -9.44 3.08
CA ALA A 36 -5.64 -10.81 2.97
C ALA A 36 -5.55 -11.64 4.28
N ASP A 37 -4.84 -11.16 5.30
CA ASP A 37 -4.74 -11.80 6.61
C ASP A 37 -5.86 -11.39 7.56
N GLU A 38 -6.65 -10.38 7.20
CA GLU A 38 -7.81 -9.99 7.99
C GLU A 38 -8.80 -11.15 8.10
N GLY A 39 -9.33 -11.35 9.29
CA GLY A 39 -10.26 -12.44 9.55
C GLY A 39 -10.19 -12.93 10.99
N VAL A 40 -10.84 -14.05 11.22
CA VAL A 40 -10.96 -14.65 12.55
C VAL A 40 -9.87 -15.70 12.73
N TYR A 41 -9.07 -15.53 13.78
CA TYR A 41 -8.07 -16.51 14.20
C TYR A 41 -8.57 -17.24 15.43
N THR A 42 -8.56 -18.56 15.37
CA THR A 42 -9.01 -19.45 16.44
C THR A 42 -7.85 -20.30 16.93
N ALA A 43 -7.57 -20.27 18.23
CA ALA A 43 -6.69 -21.21 18.90
C ALA A 43 -7.53 -22.27 19.61
N ARG A 44 -7.38 -23.54 19.22
CA ARG A 44 -8.09 -24.69 19.79
C ARG A 44 -7.13 -25.59 20.56
N ALA A 45 -7.41 -25.78 21.85
CA ALA A 45 -6.68 -26.70 22.72
C ALA A 45 -7.54 -27.94 22.99
N ILE A 46 -6.95 -29.13 22.84
CA ILE A 46 -7.64 -30.42 23.02
C ILE A 46 -6.79 -31.30 23.93
N ASN A 47 -7.41 -31.93 24.93
CA ASN A 47 -6.81 -32.99 25.73
C ASN A 47 -7.79 -34.18 25.88
N ALA A 48 -7.40 -35.21 26.64
CA ALA A 48 -8.23 -36.42 26.80
C ALA A 48 -9.60 -36.18 27.48
N PHE A 49 -9.82 -35.01 28.08
CA PHE A 49 -11.00 -34.67 28.86
C PHE A 49 -11.87 -33.60 28.20
N GLY A 50 -11.46 -33.04 27.06
CA GLY A 50 -12.26 -32.08 26.31
C GLY A 50 -11.45 -31.13 25.44
N GLU A 51 -12.14 -30.09 24.96
CA GLU A 51 -11.58 -29.02 24.13
C GLU A 51 -12.02 -27.64 24.60
N THR A 52 -11.24 -26.63 24.25
CA THR A 52 -11.58 -25.22 24.43
C THR A 52 -11.03 -24.38 23.28
N GLU A 53 -11.65 -23.24 23.03
CA GLU A 53 -11.29 -22.32 21.95
C GLU A 53 -11.19 -20.88 22.45
N ALA A 54 -10.27 -20.15 21.85
CA ALA A 54 -10.17 -18.70 21.95
C ALA A 54 -10.13 -18.11 20.54
N HIS A 55 -10.84 -17.00 20.34
CA HIS A 55 -10.97 -16.35 19.04
C HIS A 55 -10.57 -14.87 19.13
N THR A 56 -9.95 -14.37 18.07
CA THR A 56 -9.73 -12.92 17.88
C THR A 56 -9.95 -12.57 16.42
N THR A 57 -10.39 -11.33 16.16
CA THR A 57 -10.51 -10.81 14.79
C THR A 57 -9.33 -9.90 14.52
N LEU A 58 -8.50 -10.26 13.53
CA LEU A 58 -7.47 -9.36 13.01
C LEU A 58 -8.11 -8.38 12.04
N LYS A 59 -7.96 -7.09 12.33
CA LYS A 59 -8.20 -6.00 11.37
C LYS A 59 -6.89 -5.27 11.14
N ILE A 60 -6.62 -4.96 9.89
CA ILE A 60 -5.42 -4.25 9.45
C ILE A 60 -5.84 -2.86 9.04
N ASP A 61 -5.37 -1.87 9.80
CA ASP A 61 -5.72 -0.48 9.54
C ASP A 61 -5.21 -0.06 8.16
N CYS A 62 -6.15 0.42 7.34
CA CYS A 62 -5.86 1.05 6.06
C CYS A 62 -5.82 2.56 6.23
N ILE A 63 -4.87 3.19 5.56
CA ILE A 63 -4.79 4.65 5.49
C ILE A 63 -5.25 5.03 4.08
N LYS A 64 -6.36 5.76 3.97
CA LYS A 64 -6.83 6.25 2.67
C LYS A 64 -5.72 7.08 1.99
N PRO A 65 -5.64 7.08 0.64
CA PRO A 65 -4.72 7.96 -0.06
C PRO A 65 -4.89 9.42 0.34
N ILE A 66 -3.78 10.09 0.65
CA ILE A 66 -3.72 11.52 0.92
C ILE A 66 -2.57 12.09 0.10
N ILE A 67 -2.85 13.15 -0.65
CA ILE A 67 -1.82 13.96 -1.28
C ILE A 67 -1.37 14.99 -0.25
N ASN A 68 -0.09 14.94 0.14
CA ASN A 68 0.50 15.76 1.20
C ASN A 68 1.11 17.06 0.67
N THR A 69 1.07 17.27 -0.65
CA THR A 69 1.62 18.44 -1.35
C THR A 69 0.55 19.11 -2.19
N ASN A 70 0.56 20.44 -2.22
CA ASN A 70 -0.19 21.17 -3.23
C ASN A 70 0.68 21.38 -4.46
N LEU A 71 0.18 21.02 -5.64
CA LEU A 71 0.75 21.48 -6.89
C LEU A 71 0.55 23.01 -6.97
N ASN A 72 1.58 23.74 -7.39
CA ASN A 72 1.47 25.19 -7.54
C ASN A 72 0.34 25.54 -8.52
N THR A 73 -0.55 26.45 -8.13
CA THR A 73 -1.75 26.82 -8.90
C THR A 73 -1.46 27.47 -10.25
N ALA A 74 -0.27 28.04 -10.44
CA ALA A 74 0.15 28.58 -11.72
C ALA A 74 1.67 28.43 -11.86
N LEU A 75 2.09 27.57 -12.79
CA LEU A 75 3.48 27.41 -13.16
C LEU A 75 3.69 27.99 -14.57
N LYS A 76 4.72 28.82 -14.74
CA LYS A 76 5.13 29.35 -16.05
C LYS A 76 6.43 28.66 -16.45
N VAL A 77 6.41 27.99 -17.59
CA VAL A 77 7.58 27.30 -18.16
C VAL A 77 7.81 27.85 -19.57
N THR A 78 9.07 28.08 -19.94
CA THR A 78 9.41 28.59 -21.27
C THR A 78 9.40 27.44 -22.27
N LYS A 79 8.98 27.72 -23.52
CA LYS A 79 9.08 26.74 -24.61
C LYS A 79 10.50 26.16 -24.70
N GLY A 80 10.59 24.84 -24.77
CA GLY A 80 11.84 24.10 -24.84
C GLY A 80 12.47 23.75 -23.49
N GLU A 81 12.00 24.34 -22.38
CA GLU A 81 12.41 23.94 -21.04
C GLU A 81 11.76 22.62 -20.60
N THR A 82 12.12 22.17 -19.40
CA THR A 82 11.52 20.99 -18.77
C THR A 82 10.55 21.41 -17.69
N LEU A 83 9.35 20.85 -17.73
CA LEU A 83 8.36 20.94 -16.66
C LEU A 83 8.49 19.71 -15.74
N THR A 84 8.58 19.94 -14.44
CA THR A 84 8.53 18.87 -13.43
C THR A 84 7.44 19.19 -12.40
N LEU A 85 6.48 18.28 -12.25
CA LEU A 85 5.49 18.29 -11.19
C LEU A 85 5.78 17.14 -10.23
N GLU A 86 5.79 17.43 -8.94
CA GLU A 86 6.05 16.45 -7.89
C GLU A 86 4.89 16.47 -6.90
N VAL A 87 4.35 15.30 -6.58
CA VAL A 87 3.42 15.11 -5.47
C VAL A 87 3.95 14.08 -4.48
N VAL A 88 3.78 14.38 -3.19
CA VAL A 88 3.97 13.39 -2.12
C VAL A 88 2.60 12.81 -1.80
N ALA A 89 2.48 11.49 -1.82
CA ALA A 89 1.23 10.83 -1.43
C ALA A 89 1.48 9.66 -0.47
N SER A 90 0.69 9.62 0.59
CA SER A 90 0.68 8.54 1.59
C SER A 90 -0.61 7.73 1.49
N GLY A 91 -0.56 6.49 1.97
CA GLY A 91 -1.69 5.57 1.96
C GLY A 91 -1.22 4.14 2.19
N THR A 92 -2.11 3.33 2.77
CA THR A 92 -1.94 1.90 2.96
C THR A 92 -3.20 1.20 2.45
N PRO A 93 -3.14 0.46 1.33
CA PRO A 93 -1.96 0.23 0.48
C PRO A 93 -1.42 1.51 -0.18
N LYS A 94 -0.17 1.46 -0.66
CA LYS A 94 0.44 2.60 -1.35
C LYS A 94 -0.45 3.01 -2.55
N PRO A 95 -0.71 4.31 -2.74
CA PRO A 95 -1.61 4.76 -3.77
C PRO A 95 -1.04 4.54 -5.17
N HIS A 96 -1.94 4.37 -6.13
CA HIS A 96 -1.64 4.50 -7.56
C HIS A 96 -1.95 5.93 -7.98
N ILE A 97 -0.99 6.61 -8.61
CA ILE A 97 -1.15 8.00 -9.07
C ILE A 97 -1.29 8.00 -10.58
N VAL A 98 -2.28 8.76 -11.05
CA VAL A 98 -2.54 9.06 -12.46
C VAL A 98 -2.42 10.57 -12.61
N TRP A 99 -1.74 11.02 -13.65
CA TRP A 99 -1.63 12.44 -13.97
C TRP A 99 -2.59 12.76 -15.10
N MET A 100 -3.35 13.84 -14.96
CA MET A 100 -4.30 14.29 -15.95
C MET A 100 -3.85 15.64 -16.52
N ARG A 101 -4.16 15.89 -17.81
CA ARG A 101 -4.11 17.20 -18.43
C ARG A 101 -5.47 17.48 -19.07
N ASP A 102 -6.14 18.55 -18.66
CA ASP A 102 -7.46 18.94 -19.15
C ASP A 102 -8.52 17.82 -19.07
N ASN A 103 -8.42 16.97 -18.03
CA ASN A 103 -9.23 15.76 -17.80
C ASN A 103 -8.91 14.55 -18.68
N ASP A 104 -7.85 14.60 -19.49
CA ASP A 104 -7.32 13.45 -20.22
C ASP A 104 -6.12 12.86 -19.49
N GLU A 105 -6.06 11.52 -19.40
CA GLU A 105 -4.95 10.83 -18.78
C GLU A 105 -3.67 11.03 -19.59
N ILE A 106 -2.60 11.44 -18.91
CA ILE A 106 -1.30 11.62 -19.52
C ILE A 106 -0.62 10.26 -19.67
N VAL A 107 -0.45 9.83 -20.92
CA VAL A 107 0.27 8.59 -21.24
C VAL A 107 1.77 8.86 -21.39
N PRO A 108 2.64 8.16 -20.64
CA PRO A 108 4.09 8.31 -20.77
C PRO A 108 4.60 7.98 -22.18
N ASN A 109 5.64 8.70 -22.62
CA ASN A 109 6.35 8.50 -23.88
C ASN A 109 7.79 9.03 -23.77
N ASP A 110 8.54 9.09 -24.87
CA ASP A 110 9.95 9.54 -24.86
C ASP A 110 10.13 10.96 -24.26
N ARG A 111 9.12 11.82 -24.41
CA ARG A 111 9.12 13.21 -23.93
C ARG A 111 8.44 13.38 -22.57
N ILE A 112 7.47 12.53 -22.25
CA ILE A 112 6.67 12.60 -21.02
C ILE A 112 6.97 11.39 -20.13
N GLN A 113 7.56 11.64 -18.97
CA GLN A 113 7.99 10.59 -18.06
C GLN A 113 7.22 10.68 -16.75
N VAL A 114 6.72 9.53 -16.27
CA VAL A 114 6.11 9.40 -14.94
C VAL A 114 7.00 8.48 -14.11
N THR A 115 7.50 8.98 -12.99
CA THR A 115 8.42 8.24 -12.12
C THR A 115 7.95 8.26 -10.67
N LYS A 116 8.41 7.27 -9.90
CA LYS A 116 8.16 7.16 -8.46
C LYS A 116 9.49 7.05 -7.73
N SER A 117 9.65 7.87 -6.69
CA SER A 117 10.77 7.77 -5.74
C SER A 117 10.24 7.30 -4.40
N THR A 118 10.76 6.18 -3.90
CA THR A 118 10.38 5.59 -2.60
C THR A 118 11.40 5.99 -1.54
N GLY A 119 10.92 6.50 -0.41
CA GLY A 119 11.73 6.88 0.75
C GLY A 119 10.85 6.99 2.00
N ASP A 120 11.21 7.87 2.92
CA ASP A 120 10.35 8.21 4.08
C ASP A 120 8.99 8.74 3.62
N ASP A 121 9.00 9.52 2.53
CA ASP A 121 7.84 9.99 1.80
C ASP A 121 7.88 9.46 0.34
N ASP A 122 6.81 8.80 -0.11
CA ASP A 122 6.68 8.38 -1.51
C ASP A 122 6.36 9.60 -2.38
N LYS A 123 7.26 9.89 -3.33
CA LYS A 123 7.11 10.97 -4.31
C LYS A 123 6.73 10.40 -5.68
N TYR A 124 5.79 11.06 -6.33
CA TYR A 124 5.33 10.74 -7.68
C TYR A 124 5.59 11.96 -8.54
N ILE A 125 6.26 11.77 -9.67
CA ILE A 125 6.84 12.85 -10.45
C ILE A 125 6.41 12.72 -11.90
N LEU A 126 5.85 13.78 -12.46
CA LEU A 126 5.62 13.97 -13.88
C LEU A 126 6.70 14.90 -14.44
N THR A 127 7.38 14.47 -15.49
CA THR A 127 8.38 15.26 -16.20
C THR A 127 7.99 15.37 -17.67
N ILE A 128 7.86 16.60 -18.17
CA ILE A 128 7.61 16.90 -19.58
C ILE A 128 8.84 17.62 -20.12
N LEU A 129 9.58 16.93 -20.99
CA LEU A 129 10.76 17.45 -21.66
C LEU A 129 10.36 18.35 -22.84
N ASN A 130 11.20 19.33 -23.16
CA ASN A 130 11.05 20.20 -24.34
C ASN A 130 9.61 20.71 -24.49
N VAL A 131 9.10 21.41 -23.46
CA VAL A 131 7.72 21.87 -23.36
C VAL A 131 7.30 22.63 -24.62
N GLN A 132 6.13 22.28 -25.14
CA GLN A 132 5.51 22.90 -26.32
C GLN A 132 4.19 23.61 -25.95
N PRO A 133 3.66 24.50 -26.81
CA PRO A 133 2.37 25.16 -26.57
C PRO A 133 1.20 24.19 -26.33
N GLU A 134 1.20 23.01 -26.95
CA GLU A 134 0.19 21.96 -26.72
C GLU A 134 0.27 21.28 -25.34
N ASP A 135 1.28 21.61 -24.53
CA ASP A 135 1.38 21.17 -23.14
C ASP A 135 0.75 22.15 -22.16
N GLU A 136 0.24 23.28 -22.63
CA GLU A 136 -0.58 24.16 -21.82
C GLU A 136 -1.90 23.47 -21.45
N GLY A 137 -2.30 23.57 -20.19
CA GLY A 137 -3.52 22.95 -19.68
C GLY A 137 -3.57 22.92 -18.16
N GLU A 138 -4.68 22.42 -17.63
CA GLU A 138 -4.86 22.15 -16.21
C GLU A 138 -4.32 20.76 -15.86
N TYR A 139 -3.38 20.70 -14.91
CA TYR A 139 -2.77 19.45 -14.45
C TYR A 139 -3.33 19.06 -13.09
N SER A 140 -3.79 17.80 -12.95
CA SER A 140 -4.35 17.25 -11.71
C SER A 140 -3.94 15.82 -11.44
#